data_AF-A0A2G8T3S2-F1
#
_entry.id   AF-A0A2G8T3S2-F1
#
_cell.length_a   1.000
_cell.length_b   1.000
_cell.length_c   1.000
_cell.angle_alpha   90.00
_cell.angle_beta   90.00
_cell.angle_gamma   90.00
#
_symmetry.space_group_name_H-M   'P 1'
#
loop_
_entity.id
_entity.type
_entity.pdbx_description
1 polymer ?
#
loop_
_entity_poly.entity_id
_entity_poly.type
_entity_poly.pdbx_seq_one_letter_code
_entity_poly.pdbx_strand_id
1 'polypeptide(L)'
;MLGLRLDADVKLDLLPEEVRAKCEQIADNEKSTARWWIFASTFDTATVYYVVGGYSKMRYPEPGRPLYVPTVRGGLILVTGDKCVGDPADAYFEGPTEEVPLPILQQLSRDLAARLVRAVGGPDKLRIEIRNQRIDFDTLSPELQDAFRPYFSAATR
;
A
#
# COMPACT_ATOMS: atom_id res chain seq x y z
N MET A 1 4.65 -6.04 -3.47
CA MET A 1 3.89 -5.64 -2.24
C MET A 1 3.54 -6.89 -1.45
N LEU A 2 3.43 -6.82 -0.11
CA LEU A 2 3.21 -7.99 0.78
C LEU A 2 1.95 -8.84 0.46
N GLY A 3 1.01 -8.33 -0.35
CA GLY A 3 -0.21 -9.06 -0.75
C GLY A 3 -1.21 -9.29 0.40
N LEU A 4 -0.96 -8.68 1.56
CA LEU A 4 -1.71 -8.92 2.78
C LEU A 4 -3.11 -8.30 2.67
N ARG A 5 -4.13 -9.16 2.77
CA ARG A 5 -5.54 -8.80 2.81
C ARG A 5 -5.89 -8.42 4.25
N LEU A 6 -6.38 -7.21 4.43
CA LEU A 6 -6.76 -6.70 5.73
C LEU A 6 -8.28 -6.69 5.86
N ASP A 7 -8.77 -6.90 7.08
CA ASP A 7 -10.18 -6.70 7.41
C ASP A 7 -10.59 -5.24 7.26
N ALA A 8 -11.89 -4.99 7.09
CA ALA A 8 -12.41 -3.65 6.80
C ALA A 8 -12.28 -2.67 7.98
N ASP A 9 -12.04 -3.15 9.19
CA ASP A 9 -11.95 -2.36 10.43
C ASP A 9 -10.51 -1.96 10.82
N VAL A 10 -9.51 -2.34 9.99
CA VAL A 10 -8.12 -1.98 10.27
C VAL A 10 -7.90 -0.47 10.27
N LYS A 11 -7.07 -0.02 11.21
CA LYS A 11 -6.81 1.40 11.45
C LYS A 11 -5.69 1.91 10.55
N LEU A 12 -6.01 2.13 9.28
CA LEU A 12 -5.14 2.82 8.32
C LEU A 12 -5.60 4.26 8.09
N ASP A 13 -4.64 5.15 7.86
CA ASP A 13 -4.93 6.53 7.51
C ASP A 13 -5.49 6.60 6.08
N LEU A 14 -6.47 7.48 5.85
CA LEU A 14 -6.97 7.75 4.52
C LEU A 14 -5.97 8.58 3.73
N LEU A 15 -5.90 8.35 2.42
CA LEU A 15 -5.17 9.23 1.51
C LEU A 15 -5.87 10.60 1.48
N PRO A 16 -5.14 11.71 1.68
CA PRO A 16 -5.72 13.05 1.60
C PRO A 16 -6.45 13.27 0.28
N GLU A 17 -7.59 13.94 0.35
CA GLU A 17 -8.41 14.25 -0.83
C GLU A 17 -7.62 15.06 -1.87
N GLU A 18 -6.80 16.01 -1.42
CA GLU A 18 -5.96 16.83 -2.29
C GLU A 18 -4.96 15.99 -3.09
N VAL A 19 -4.35 14.98 -2.46
CA VAL A 19 -3.44 14.06 -3.15
C VAL A 19 -4.21 13.21 -4.16
N ARG A 20 -5.34 12.65 -3.75
CA ARG A 20 -6.21 11.84 -4.63
C ARG A 20 -6.69 12.64 -5.84
N ALA A 21 -7.08 13.90 -5.64
CA ALA A 21 -7.57 14.78 -6.71
C ALA A 21 -6.48 15.15 -7.73
N LYS A 22 -5.21 15.20 -7.31
CA LYS A 22 -4.05 15.44 -8.20
C LYS A 22 -3.72 14.22 -9.08
N CYS A 23 -4.08 13.03 -8.63
CA CYS A 23 -3.72 11.77 -9.27
C CYS A 23 -4.86 11.21 -10.10
N GLU A 24 -4.93 11.56 -11.39
CA GLU A 24 -6.03 11.18 -12.29
C GLU A 24 -6.38 9.69 -12.24
N GLN A 25 -5.38 8.82 -12.14
CA GLN A 25 -5.54 7.36 -12.07
C GLN A 25 -6.37 6.87 -10.87
N ILE A 26 -6.43 7.65 -9.79
CA ILE A 26 -7.09 7.29 -8.53
C ILE A 26 -8.15 8.32 -8.08
N ALA A 27 -8.32 9.38 -8.86
CA ALA A 27 -9.30 10.44 -8.64
C ALA A 27 -10.72 9.93 -8.87
N ASP A 28 -11.69 10.60 -8.25
CA ASP A 28 -13.09 10.34 -8.59
C ASP A 28 -13.38 10.84 -10.00
N ASN A 29 -14.30 10.16 -10.67
CA ASN A 29 -14.79 10.59 -11.97
C ASN A 29 -16.31 10.38 -12.05
N GLU A 30 -16.88 10.62 -13.22
CA GLU A 30 -18.31 10.48 -13.49
C GLU A 30 -18.84 9.06 -13.24
N LYS A 31 -17.97 8.05 -13.31
CA LYS A 31 -18.34 6.62 -13.22
C LYS A 31 -18.13 6.03 -11.84
N SER A 32 -17.22 6.58 -11.04
CA SER A 32 -16.85 5.99 -9.74
C SER A 32 -16.33 7.00 -8.72
N THR A 33 -16.50 6.65 -7.45
CA THR A 33 -15.78 7.28 -6.32
C THR A 33 -14.82 6.30 -5.68
N ALA A 34 -13.61 6.71 -5.33
CA ALA A 34 -12.60 5.85 -4.76
C ALA A 34 -12.26 6.21 -3.31
N ARG A 35 -12.00 5.17 -2.51
CA ARG A 35 -11.53 5.30 -1.13
C ARG A 35 -10.17 4.61 -1.02
N TRP A 36 -9.17 5.38 -0.61
CA TRP A 36 -7.77 4.96 -0.56
C TRP A 36 -7.22 5.12 0.85
N TRP A 37 -6.38 4.17 1.24
CA TRP A 37 -5.66 4.15 2.49
C TRP A 37 -4.16 4.16 2.23
N ILE A 38 -3.43 4.80 3.14
CA ILE A 38 -1.97 4.86 3.12
C ILE A 38 -1.42 3.65 3.86
N PHE A 39 -0.79 2.77 3.10
CA PHE A 39 -0.06 1.62 3.62
C PHE A 39 1.38 1.98 3.98
N ALA A 40 1.99 2.92 3.26
CA ALA A 40 3.28 3.52 3.61
C ALA A 40 3.42 4.91 3.00
N SER A 41 4.26 5.75 3.62
CA SER A 41 4.61 7.06 3.10
C SER A 41 6.04 7.44 3.47
N THR A 42 6.74 8.09 2.56
CA THR A 42 7.99 8.81 2.86
C THR A 42 8.10 10.03 1.97
N PHE A 43 9.12 10.85 2.16
CA PHE A 43 9.38 12.01 1.32
C PHE A 43 10.88 12.21 1.12
N ASP A 44 11.23 12.85 0.02
CA ASP A 44 12.55 13.46 -0.20
C ASP A 44 12.45 14.99 -0.27
N THR A 45 13.44 15.66 -0.83
CA THR A 45 13.49 17.12 -0.93
C THR A 45 12.30 17.76 -1.63
N ALA A 46 11.63 17.07 -2.56
CA ALA A 46 10.55 17.64 -3.37
C ALA A 46 9.36 16.70 -3.62
N THR A 47 9.53 15.41 -3.37
CA THR A 47 8.57 14.37 -3.72
C THR A 47 8.07 13.65 -2.47
N VAL A 48 6.76 13.46 -2.39
CA VAL A 48 6.13 12.59 -1.39
C VAL A 48 5.72 11.28 -2.07
N TYR A 49 6.11 10.17 -1.47
CA TYR A 49 5.86 8.82 -1.95
C TYR A 49 4.78 8.19 -1.08
N TYR A 50 3.73 7.63 -1.69
CA TYR A 50 2.66 6.93 -1.00
C TYR A 50 2.47 5.53 -1.56
N VAL A 51 2.60 4.50 -0.73
CA VAL A 51 2.05 3.18 -1.04
C VAL A 51 0.60 3.17 -0.59
N VAL A 52 -0.30 2.96 -1.54
CA VAL A 52 -1.75 3.03 -1.31
C VAL A 52 -2.45 1.74 -1.70
N GLY A 53 -3.59 1.50 -1.07
CA GLY A 53 -4.54 0.46 -1.42
C GLY A 53 -5.94 0.94 -1.14
N GLY A 54 -6.94 0.32 -1.75
CA GLY A 54 -8.30 0.80 -1.61
C GLY A 54 -9.31 0.15 -2.53
N TYR A 55 -10.46 0.78 -2.70
CA TYR A 55 -11.49 0.33 -3.62
C TYR A 55 -12.13 1.50 -4.35
N SER A 56 -12.73 1.21 -5.50
CA SER A 56 -13.65 2.10 -6.20
C SER A 56 -15.09 1.63 -5.99
N LYS A 57 -16.00 2.56 -5.75
CA LYS A 57 -17.45 2.36 -5.73
C LYS A 57 -18.03 2.91 -7.02
N MET A 58 -18.68 2.05 -7.81
CA MET A 58 -19.32 2.43 -9.06
C MET A 58 -20.58 3.28 -8.77
N ARG A 59 -20.75 4.40 -9.48
CA ARG A 59 -21.94 5.25 -9.37
C ARG A 59 -23.14 4.63 -10.10
N TYR A 60 -22.89 3.99 -11.22
CA TYR A 60 -23.90 3.35 -12.07
C TYR A 60 -23.41 1.96 -12.51
N PRO A 61 -23.44 0.94 -11.63
CA PRO A 61 -23.00 -0.40 -12.00
C PRO A 61 -23.96 -1.03 -13.00
N GLU A 62 -23.43 -1.63 -14.07
CA GLU A 62 -24.23 -2.46 -14.98
C GLU A 62 -24.77 -3.70 -14.23
N PRO A 63 -25.92 -4.24 -14.64
CA PRO A 63 -26.43 -5.49 -14.07
C PRO A 63 -25.38 -6.60 -14.11
N GLY A 64 -25.14 -7.24 -12.97
CA GLY A 64 -24.12 -8.29 -12.81
C GLY A 64 -22.69 -7.79 -12.55
N ARG A 65 -22.43 -6.48 -12.56
CA ARG A 65 -21.14 -5.91 -12.13
C ARG A 65 -21.14 -5.62 -10.62
N PRO A 66 -19.99 -5.80 -9.94
CA PRO A 66 -19.89 -5.48 -8.52
C PRO A 66 -19.98 -3.96 -8.28
N LEU A 67 -20.69 -3.57 -7.22
CA LEU A 67 -20.76 -2.17 -6.79
C LEU A 67 -19.40 -1.65 -6.29
N TYR A 68 -18.61 -2.51 -5.65
CA TYR A 68 -17.29 -2.21 -5.11
C TYR A 68 -16.22 -3.02 -5.86
N VAL A 69 -15.21 -2.33 -6.37
CA VAL A 69 -14.07 -2.92 -7.09
C VAL A 69 -12.81 -2.68 -6.26
N PRO A 70 -12.25 -3.71 -5.62
CA PRO A 70 -11.02 -3.57 -4.85
C PRO A 70 -9.81 -3.38 -5.76
N THR A 71 -8.84 -2.61 -5.30
CA THR A 71 -7.54 -2.45 -5.97
C THR A 71 -6.66 -3.64 -5.59
N VAL A 72 -6.44 -4.54 -6.54
CA VAL A 72 -5.78 -5.83 -6.26
C VAL A 72 -4.27 -5.68 -6.00
N ARG A 73 -3.60 -4.76 -6.69
CA ARG A 73 -2.12 -4.62 -6.65
C ARG A 73 -1.63 -3.46 -5.78
N GLY A 74 -2.55 -2.66 -5.23
CA GLY A 74 -2.22 -1.35 -4.68
C GLY A 74 -1.62 -0.41 -5.72
N GLY A 75 -1.07 0.72 -5.27
CA GLY A 75 -0.34 1.67 -6.11
C GLY A 75 0.80 2.30 -5.33
N LEU A 76 1.90 2.63 -6.01
CA LEU A 76 2.88 3.59 -5.50
C LEU A 76 2.66 4.90 -6.23
N ILE A 77 2.46 5.98 -5.47
CA ILE A 77 2.14 7.30 -5.98
C ILE A 77 3.25 8.26 -5.57
N LEU A 78 3.77 9.00 -6.55
CA LEU A 78 4.77 10.04 -6.38
C LEU A 78 4.11 11.39 -6.63
N VAL A 79 4.20 12.28 -5.64
CA VAL A 79 3.61 13.63 -5.70
C VAL A 79 4.73 14.66 -5.61
N THR A 80 4.88 15.46 -6.67
CA THR A 80 5.89 16.53 -6.75
C THR A 80 5.20 17.83 -7.16
N GLY A 81 4.98 18.72 -6.19
CA GLY A 81 4.16 19.93 -6.39
C GLY A 81 2.73 19.57 -6.82
N ASP A 82 2.36 19.94 -8.05
CA ASP A 82 1.04 19.64 -8.63
C ASP A 82 1.04 18.45 -9.59
N LYS A 83 2.20 17.79 -9.76
CA LYS A 83 2.31 16.58 -10.57
C LYS A 83 2.11 15.36 -9.69
N CYS A 84 1.36 14.41 -10.21
CA CYS A 84 1.22 13.08 -9.65
C CYS A 84 1.52 12.03 -10.72
N VAL A 85 2.38 11.06 -10.37
CA VAL A 85 2.65 9.86 -11.16
C VAL A 85 2.33 8.65 -10.30
N GLY A 86 1.73 7.62 -10.89
CA GLY A 86 1.46 6.38 -10.18
C GLY A 86 1.57 5.18 -11.11
N ASP A 87 2.08 4.08 -10.56
CA ASP A 87 2.02 2.74 -11.17
C ASP A 87 1.63 1.72 -10.10
N PRO A 88 1.27 0.47 -10.48
CA PRO A 88 1.03 -0.60 -9.52
C PRO A 88 2.20 -0.74 -8.55
N ALA A 89 1.89 -0.87 -7.25
CA ALA A 89 2.92 -0.84 -6.21
C ALA A 89 3.97 -1.93 -6.42
N ASP A 90 3.56 -3.11 -6.85
CA ASP A 90 4.46 -4.24 -7.06
C ASP A 90 5.51 -4.00 -8.15
N ALA A 91 5.26 -3.17 -9.16
CA ALA A 91 6.28 -2.80 -10.14
C ALA A 91 7.51 -2.13 -9.50
N TYR A 92 7.32 -1.35 -8.43
CA TYR A 92 8.40 -0.67 -7.72
C TYR A 92 9.03 -1.50 -6.59
N PHE A 93 8.38 -2.58 -6.17
CA PHE A 93 8.93 -3.52 -5.20
C PHE A 93 9.63 -4.72 -5.87
N GLU A 94 9.83 -4.70 -7.19
CA GLU A 94 10.73 -5.64 -7.88
C GLU A 94 12.20 -5.23 -7.72
N GLY A 95 12.47 -3.95 -7.44
CA GLY A 95 13.80 -3.41 -7.17
C GLY A 95 13.80 -1.87 -7.22
N PRO A 96 14.90 -1.23 -6.78
CA PRO A 96 15.03 0.22 -6.85
C PRO A 96 15.07 0.71 -8.31
N THR A 97 14.45 1.86 -8.57
CA THR A 97 14.46 2.57 -9.86
C THR A 97 15.08 3.95 -9.73
N GLU A 98 15.19 4.69 -10.83
CA GLU A 98 15.63 6.09 -10.79
C GLU A 98 14.60 6.96 -10.04
N GLU A 99 13.31 6.70 -10.24
CA GLU A 99 12.21 7.40 -9.57
C GLU A 99 12.06 6.98 -8.11
N VAL A 100 12.37 5.72 -7.78
CA VAL A 100 12.25 5.16 -6.44
C VAL A 100 13.60 4.56 -6.04
N PRO A 101 14.55 5.40 -5.62
CA PRO A 101 15.88 4.94 -5.28
C PRO A 101 15.84 4.10 -3.99
N LEU A 102 16.85 3.23 -3.82
CA LEU A 102 16.94 2.28 -2.71
C LEU A 102 16.66 2.89 -1.32
N PRO A 103 17.15 4.09 -0.95
CA PRO A 103 16.85 4.69 0.35
C PRO A 103 15.35 4.94 0.56
N ILE A 104 14.63 5.35 -0.49
CA ILE A 104 13.18 5.58 -0.47
C ILE A 104 12.45 4.26 -0.33
N LEU A 105 12.84 3.24 -1.11
CA LEU A 105 12.23 1.91 -1.03
C LEU A 105 12.38 1.28 0.37
N GLN A 106 13.56 1.43 0.98
CA GLN A 106 13.81 0.98 2.36
C GLN A 106 12.97 1.74 3.39
N GLN A 107 12.82 3.06 3.24
CA GLN A 107 11.97 3.88 4.11
C GLN A 107 10.50 3.46 4.00
N LEU A 108 10.00 3.29 2.77
CA LEU A 108 8.64 2.82 2.51
C LEU A 108 8.41 1.43 3.10
N SER A 109 9.37 0.51 2.97
CA SER A 109 9.27 -0.84 3.52
C SER A 109 9.18 -0.83 5.06
N ARG A 110 9.98 0.01 5.73
CA ARG A 110 9.93 0.19 7.18
C ARG A 110 8.63 0.83 7.65
N ASP A 111 8.16 1.88 6.98
CA ASP A 111 6.90 2.53 7.32
C ASP A 111 5.70 1.60 7.09
N LEU A 112 5.74 0.79 6.02
CA LEU A 112 4.75 -0.24 5.73
C LEU A 112 4.62 -1.22 6.91
N ALA A 113 5.73 -1.79 7.37
CA ALA A 113 5.74 -2.70 8.50
C ALA A 113 5.17 -2.03 9.77
N ALA A 114 5.61 -0.81 10.07
CA ALA A 114 5.16 -0.06 11.24
C ALA A 114 3.66 0.25 11.20
N ARG A 115 3.13 0.66 10.04
CA ARG A 115 1.70 0.93 9.84
C ARG A 115 0.87 -0.34 9.95
N LEU A 116 1.30 -1.44 9.33
CA LEU A 116 0.59 -2.71 9.43
C LEU A 116 0.55 -3.23 10.86
N VAL A 117 1.65 -3.15 11.62
CA VAL A 117 1.66 -3.49 13.05
C VAL A 117 0.60 -2.70 13.82
N ARG A 118 0.52 -1.38 13.61
CA ARG A 118 -0.50 -0.54 14.26
C ARG A 118 -1.91 -0.90 13.81
N ALA A 119 -2.10 -1.09 12.51
CA ALA A 119 -3.40 -1.31 11.89
C ALA A 119 -4.07 -2.60 12.35
N VAL A 120 -3.31 -3.69 12.48
CA VAL A 120 -3.82 -4.98 12.97
C VAL A 120 -3.83 -5.07 14.50
N GLY A 121 -3.28 -4.09 15.20
CA GLY A 121 -3.31 -4.01 16.67
C GLY A 121 -2.16 -4.73 17.39
N GLY A 122 -1.00 -4.87 16.75
CA GLY A 122 0.25 -5.29 17.38
C GLY A 122 1.08 -6.29 16.56
N PRO A 123 2.36 -6.49 16.95
CA PRO A 123 3.29 -7.34 16.20
C PRO A 123 2.87 -8.81 16.19
N ASP A 124 2.27 -9.32 17.27
CA ASP A 124 1.80 -10.71 17.33
C ASP A 124 0.61 -10.97 16.42
N LYS A 125 -0.31 -10.01 16.32
CA LYS A 125 -1.42 -10.09 15.37
C LYS A 125 -0.91 -10.04 13.93
N LEU A 126 0.09 -9.21 13.64
CA LEU A 126 0.70 -9.18 12.31
C LEU A 126 1.34 -10.54 11.94
N ARG A 127 2.03 -11.20 12.88
CA ARG A 127 2.57 -12.56 12.66
C ARG A 127 1.48 -13.58 12.34
N ILE A 128 0.35 -13.50 13.07
CA ILE A 128 -0.80 -14.37 12.83
C ILE A 128 -1.36 -14.13 11.42
N GLU A 129 -1.55 -12.88 11.01
CA GLU A 129 -2.05 -12.53 9.68
C GLU A 129 -1.13 -13.03 8.57
N ILE A 130 0.18 -12.78 8.69
CA ILE A 130 1.18 -13.26 7.74
C ILE A 130 1.11 -14.78 7.57
N ARG A 131 1.02 -15.52 8.69
CA ARG A 131 0.92 -16.98 8.67
C ARG A 131 -0.39 -17.47 8.07
N ASN A 132 -1.52 -16.87 8.45
CA ASN A 132 -2.84 -17.27 7.97
C ASN A 132 -2.96 -17.10 6.45
N GLN A 133 -2.34 -16.06 5.92
CA GLN A 133 -2.36 -15.72 4.50
C GLN A 133 -1.25 -16.40 3.70
N ARG A 134 -0.40 -17.20 4.36
CA ARG A 134 0.68 -17.99 3.74
C ARG A 134 1.58 -17.14 2.84
N ILE A 135 1.93 -15.94 3.32
CA ILE A 135 2.86 -15.08 2.60
C ILE A 135 4.23 -15.76 2.58
N ASP A 136 4.82 -15.89 1.40
CA ASP A 136 6.15 -16.47 1.23
C ASP A 136 7.21 -15.37 1.40
N PHE A 137 7.98 -15.47 2.49
CA PHE A 137 9.01 -14.49 2.83
C PHE A 137 10.09 -14.38 1.75
N ASP A 138 10.44 -15.50 1.13
CA ASP A 138 11.56 -15.57 0.20
C ASP A 138 11.22 -14.94 -1.15
N THR A 139 9.92 -14.73 -1.41
CA THR A 139 9.41 -14.02 -2.61
C THR A 139 9.34 -12.50 -2.43
N LEU A 140 9.57 -11.99 -1.22
CA LEU A 140 9.59 -10.56 -0.96
C LEU A 140 10.91 -9.94 -1.45
N SER A 141 10.87 -8.66 -1.82
CA SER A 141 12.08 -7.90 -2.14
C SER A 141 13.01 -7.82 -0.92
N PRO A 142 14.33 -7.61 -1.11
CA PRO A 142 15.27 -7.50 0.01
C PRO A 142 14.87 -6.47 1.08
N GLU A 143 14.31 -5.33 0.67
CA GLU A 143 13.88 -4.25 1.55
C GLU A 143 12.66 -4.65 2.38
N LEU A 144 11.72 -5.37 1.77
CA LEU A 144 10.58 -5.96 2.47
C LEU A 144 11.02 -7.10 3.39
N GLN A 145 11.96 -7.94 2.97
CA GLN A 145 12.52 -8.98 3.84
C GLN A 145 13.15 -8.36 5.08
N ASP A 146 13.98 -7.34 4.91
CA ASP A 146 14.61 -6.62 6.02
C ASP A 146 13.58 -6.00 6.96
N ALA A 147 12.57 -5.31 6.41
CA ALA A 147 11.54 -4.65 7.21
C ALA A 147 10.62 -5.64 7.95
N PHE A 148 10.33 -6.80 7.35
CA PHE A 148 9.38 -7.78 7.90
C PHE A 148 10.03 -8.96 8.63
N ARG A 149 11.35 -9.12 8.60
CA ARG A 149 12.09 -10.21 9.26
C ARG A 149 11.59 -10.52 10.69
N PRO A 150 11.33 -9.53 11.57
CA PRO A 150 10.86 -9.81 12.95
C PRO A 150 9.47 -10.46 13.04
N TYR A 151 8.69 -10.45 11.96
CA TYR A 151 7.33 -10.98 11.90
C TYR A 151 7.22 -12.32 11.15
N PHE A 152 8.33 -12.79 10.57
CA PHE A 152 8.42 -14.11 9.92
C PHE A 152 9.22 -15.13 10.74
N SER A 153 10.13 -14.67 11.60
CA SER A 153 10.83 -15.56 12.53
C SER A 153 9.88 -16.14 13.59
N ALA A 154 10.00 -17.44 13.86
CA ALA A 154 9.30 -18.08 14.96
C ALA A 154 9.58 -17.31 16.27
N ALA A 155 8.54 -17.05 17.05
CA ALA A 155 8.73 -16.57 18.41
C ALA A 155 9.54 -17.63 19.15
N THR A 156 10.85 -17.41 19.33
CA THR A 156 11.64 -18.09 20.34
C THR A 156 11.00 -17.75 21.67
N ARG A 157 10.18 -18.68 22.17
CA ARG A 157 9.75 -18.75 23.56
C ARG A 157 10.86 -19.38 24.37
#